data_AF-A0A7W2ULT3-F1
#
_entry.id   AF-A0A7W2ULT3-F1
#
_cell.length_a   1.000
_cell.length_b   1.000
_cell.length_c   1.000
_cell.angle_alpha   90.00
_cell.angle_beta   90.00
_cell.angle_gamma   90.00
#
_symmetry.space_group_name_H-M   'P 1'
#
loop_
_entity.id
_entity.type
_entity.pdbx_description
1 polymer ?
#
loop_
_entity_poly.entity_id
_entity_poly.type
_entity_poly.pdbx_seq_one_letter_code
_entity_poly.pdbx_strand_id
1 'polypeptide(L)'
;MLTRAAGMVAAFLAGLALVVAAVLVVRHLTEPSEPELPVIPDARRPVVEAAVRTCSPLSVPLLAAQIDAESGWRRDADSGHAQGISQFSPVTWKEWGQDGDGDGKADVWEPRDAIPSQARYMCHLYDVVKVVPGGKAGLGATRLALAAYNAGPNAVLRARGIPKILETREYVDKILNELLPKYRKSEKRYQESEAKHTSSASASPSTPASPSPSGDPSGPASGSSPAATRRP
;
A
#
# COMPACT_ATOMS: atom_id res chain seq x y z
N MET A 1 39.11 -40.48 -41.08
CA MET A 1 37.88 -39.68 -41.29
C MET A 1 37.17 -39.28 -39.99
N LEU A 2 37.37 -39.97 -38.86
CA LEU A 2 36.68 -39.66 -37.59
C LEU A 2 37.14 -38.37 -36.86
N THR A 3 38.37 -37.90 -37.04
CA THR A 3 38.89 -36.72 -36.31
C THR A 3 38.41 -35.37 -36.85
N ARG A 4 37.99 -35.29 -38.11
CA ARG A 4 37.47 -34.03 -38.72
C ARG A 4 36.02 -33.74 -38.32
N ALA A 5 35.22 -34.77 -38.06
CA ALA A 5 33.82 -34.61 -37.67
C ALA A 5 33.66 -34.06 -36.25
N ALA A 6 34.51 -34.48 -35.31
CA ALA A 6 34.48 -34.00 -33.91
C ALA A 6 34.87 -32.52 -33.78
N GLY A 7 35.86 -32.05 -34.55
CA GLY A 7 36.27 -30.64 -34.56
C GLY A 7 35.21 -29.70 -35.14
N MET A 8 34.44 -30.16 -36.12
CA MET A 8 33.34 -29.38 -36.72
C MET A 8 32.17 -29.22 -35.74
N VAL A 9 31.77 -30.30 -35.04
CA VAL A 9 30.70 -30.25 -34.03
C VAL A 9 31.06 -29.34 -32.85
N ALA A 10 32.31 -29.39 -32.37
CA ALA A 10 32.78 -28.51 -31.30
C ALA A 10 32.79 -27.02 -31.71
N ALA A 11 33.19 -26.71 -32.95
CA ALA A 11 33.17 -25.35 -33.48
C ALA A 11 31.75 -24.80 -33.67
N PHE A 12 30.80 -25.64 -34.11
CA PHE A 12 29.38 -25.26 -34.19
C PHE A 12 28.75 -24.99 -32.82
N LEU A 13 29.06 -25.80 -31.81
CA LEU A 13 28.56 -25.60 -30.44
C LEU A 13 29.15 -24.34 -29.79
N ALA A 14 30.44 -24.07 -29.99
CA ALA A 14 31.08 -22.85 -29.49
C ALA A 14 30.54 -21.59 -30.18
N GLY A 15 30.31 -21.65 -31.50
CA GLY A 15 29.67 -20.57 -32.25
C GLY A 15 28.23 -20.32 -31.80
N LEU A 16 27.44 -21.38 -31.58
CA LEU A 16 26.08 -21.27 -31.07
C LEU A 16 26.04 -20.65 -29.66
N ALA A 17 26.94 -21.06 -28.76
CA ALA A 17 27.03 -20.50 -27.42
C ALA A 17 27.37 -19.00 -27.43
N LEU A 18 28.27 -18.57 -28.32
CA LEU A 18 28.63 -17.16 -28.52
C LEU A 18 27.46 -16.33 -29.06
N VAL A 19 26.69 -16.89 -30.01
CA VAL A 19 25.48 -16.24 -30.54
C VAL A 19 24.40 -16.14 -29.46
N VAL A 20 24.17 -17.19 -28.67
CA VAL A 20 23.22 -17.16 -27.55
C VAL A 20 23.65 -16.13 -26.51
N ALA A 21 24.93 -16.11 -26.12
CA ALA A 21 25.46 -15.11 -25.19
C ALA A 21 25.30 -13.69 -25.73
N ALA A 22 25.60 -13.45 -27.02
CA ALA A 22 25.40 -12.16 -27.66
C ALA A 22 23.92 -11.76 -27.71
N VAL A 23 23.00 -12.69 -28.01
CA VAL A 23 21.56 -12.43 -27.99
C VAL A 23 21.06 -12.13 -26.57
N LEU A 24 21.57 -12.82 -25.54
CA LEU A 24 21.22 -12.56 -24.15
C LEU A 24 21.77 -11.21 -23.65
N VAL A 25 23.01 -10.85 -24.02
CA VAL A 25 23.59 -9.54 -23.73
C VAL A 25 22.84 -8.44 -24.45
N VAL A 26 22.54 -8.60 -25.75
CA VAL A 26 21.74 -7.62 -26.50
C VAL A 26 20.35 -7.48 -25.88
N ARG A 27 19.66 -8.59 -25.52
CA ARG A 27 18.38 -8.52 -24.79
C ARG A 27 18.51 -7.77 -23.47
N HIS A 28 19.52 -8.06 -22.67
CA HIS A 28 19.71 -7.36 -21.39
C HIS A 28 20.00 -5.87 -21.57
N LEU A 29 20.71 -5.49 -22.64
CA LEU A 29 21.02 -4.10 -22.98
C LEU A 29 19.87 -3.37 -23.70
N THR A 30 18.88 -4.10 -24.24
CA THR A 30 17.71 -3.54 -24.96
C THR A 30 16.38 -3.76 -24.25
N GLU A 31 16.37 -4.42 -23.09
CA GLU A 31 15.18 -4.50 -22.24
C GLU A 31 14.79 -3.08 -21.81
N PRO A 32 13.61 -2.58 -22.22
CA PRO A 32 13.14 -1.29 -21.76
C PRO A 32 13.10 -1.33 -20.24
N SER A 33 13.69 -0.33 -19.59
CA SER A 33 13.55 -0.15 -18.15
C SER A 33 12.05 -0.14 -17.83
N GLU A 34 11.59 -1.14 -17.08
CA GLU A 34 10.20 -1.23 -16.65
C GLU A 34 9.79 0.13 -16.06
N PRO A 35 8.66 0.71 -16.49
CA PRO A 35 8.23 2.00 -15.96
C PRO A 35 8.09 1.89 -14.44
N GLU A 36 8.60 2.89 -13.73
CA GLU A 36 8.54 2.95 -12.28
C GLU A 36 7.07 2.88 -11.83
N LEU A 37 6.80 2.03 -10.85
CA LEU A 37 5.46 1.86 -10.31
C LEU A 37 5.21 2.92 -9.24
N PRO A 38 4.00 3.49 -9.16
CA PRO A 38 3.63 4.29 -8.03
C PRO A 38 3.65 3.43 -6.76
N VAL A 39 4.08 4.02 -5.66
CA VAL A 39 4.16 3.37 -4.35
C VAL A 39 3.39 4.19 -3.32
N ILE A 40 2.80 3.51 -2.35
CA ILE A 40 2.22 4.18 -1.18
C ILE A 40 3.40 4.72 -0.36
N PRO A 41 3.45 6.03 -0.05
CA PRO A 41 4.50 6.56 0.82
C PRO A 41 4.54 5.84 2.16
N ASP A 42 5.71 5.41 2.61
CA ASP A 42 5.88 4.54 3.79
C ASP A 42 5.18 5.10 5.04
N ALA A 43 5.29 6.41 5.28
CA ALA A 43 4.66 7.09 6.40
C ALA A 43 3.12 7.00 6.40
N ARG A 44 2.50 6.68 5.25
CA ARG A 44 1.03 6.64 5.06
C ARG A 44 0.49 5.23 4.95
N ARG A 45 1.35 4.25 4.66
CA ARG A 45 0.95 2.85 4.50
C ARG A 45 0.15 2.31 5.70
N PRO A 46 0.59 2.47 6.96
CA PRO A 46 -0.18 1.96 8.10
C PRO A 46 -1.59 2.55 8.19
N VAL A 47 -1.75 3.83 7.80
CA VAL A 47 -3.04 4.53 7.79
C VAL A 47 -3.94 3.98 6.67
N VAL A 48 -3.40 3.75 5.48
CA VAL A 48 -4.14 3.14 4.35
C VAL A 48 -4.58 1.72 4.70
N GLU A 49 -3.68 0.90 5.26
CA GLU A 49 -3.98 -0.47 5.68
C GLU A 49 -5.04 -0.51 6.79
N ALA A 50 -5.01 0.44 7.73
CA ALA A 50 -6.04 0.58 8.75
C ALA A 50 -7.40 0.99 8.17
N ALA A 51 -7.39 1.98 7.28
CA ALA A 51 -8.60 2.53 6.69
C ALA A 51 -9.37 1.48 5.86
N VAL A 52 -8.69 0.64 5.07
CA VAL A 52 -9.40 -0.38 4.26
C VAL A 52 -10.06 -1.48 5.10
N ARG A 53 -9.59 -1.72 6.33
CA ARG A 53 -10.22 -2.71 7.24
C ARG A 53 -11.62 -2.31 7.68
N THR A 54 -11.98 -1.03 7.59
CA THR A 54 -13.33 -0.55 7.95
C THR A 54 -14.34 -0.65 6.80
N CYS A 55 -13.86 -0.93 5.57
CA CYS A 55 -14.68 -0.96 4.36
C CYS A 55 -14.32 -2.16 3.48
N SER A 56 -15.01 -3.29 3.65
CA SER A 56 -14.70 -4.55 2.97
C SER A 56 -14.57 -4.48 1.43
N PRO A 57 -15.36 -3.67 0.68
CA PRO A 57 -15.17 -3.52 -0.76
C PRO A 57 -13.89 -2.78 -1.18
N LEU A 58 -13.27 -2.05 -0.25
CA LEU A 58 -12.07 -1.26 -0.47
C LEU A 58 -10.83 -2.15 -0.27
N SER A 59 -9.82 -1.96 -1.12
CA SER A 59 -8.53 -2.65 -0.99
C SER A 59 -7.42 -1.61 -0.92
N VAL A 60 -6.28 -1.98 -0.33
CA VAL A 60 -5.07 -1.14 -0.28
C VAL A 60 -4.76 -0.51 -1.65
N PRO A 61 -4.65 -1.27 -2.76
CA PRO A 61 -4.35 -0.67 -4.06
C PRO A 61 -5.48 0.20 -4.63
N LEU A 62 -6.74 -0.02 -4.25
CA LEU A 62 -7.85 0.83 -4.70
C LEU A 62 -7.87 2.17 -3.97
N LEU A 63 -7.73 2.17 -2.64
CA LEU A 63 -7.65 3.41 -1.87
C LEU A 63 -6.41 4.23 -2.27
N ALA A 64 -5.28 3.57 -2.47
CA ALA A 64 -4.05 4.21 -2.95
C ALA A 64 -4.23 4.83 -4.35
N ALA A 65 -4.83 4.08 -5.30
CA ALA A 65 -5.12 4.59 -6.64
C ALA A 65 -6.06 5.81 -6.61
N GLN A 66 -7.05 5.82 -5.70
CA GLN A 66 -7.95 6.94 -5.56
C GLN A 66 -7.21 8.17 -4.97
N ILE A 67 -6.47 8.01 -3.87
CA ILE A 67 -5.67 9.10 -3.27
C ILE A 67 -4.69 9.73 -4.28
N ASP A 68 -4.04 8.89 -5.09
CA ASP A 68 -3.15 9.36 -6.15
C ASP A 68 -3.93 10.16 -7.22
N ALA A 69 -5.10 9.69 -7.63
CA ALA A 69 -5.96 10.44 -8.54
C ALA A 69 -6.41 11.80 -7.96
N GLU A 70 -6.68 11.87 -6.65
CA GLU A 70 -7.10 13.11 -5.97
C GLU A 70 -5.98 14.14 -5.88
N SER A 71 -4.80 13.75 -5.41
CA SER A 71 -3.77 14.73 -5.00
C SER A 71 -2.36 14.37 -5.45
N GLY A 72 -2.13 13.18 -6.00
CA GLY A 72 -0.79 12.64 -6.20
C GLY A 72 -0.06 12.51 -4.85
N TRP A 73 -0.77 12.16 -3.79
CA TRP A 73 -0.26 12.13 -2.42
C TRP A 73 0.20 13.50 -1.88
N ARG A 74 -0.31 14.63 -2.37
CA ARG A 74 0.00 15.95 -1.79
C ARG A 74 -0.93 16.28 -0.62
N ARG A 75 -0.37 16.61 0.54
CA ARG A 75 -1.16 16.95 1.75
C ARG A 75 -1.80 18.33 1.65
N ASP A 76 -1.15 19.22 0.93
CA ASP A 76 -1.47 20.63 0.71
C ASP A 76 -2.23 20.85 -0.60
N ALA A 77 -2.82 19.80 -1.18
CA ALA A 77 -3.60 19.93 -2.41
C ALA A 77 -4.88 20.74 -2.15
N ASP A 78 -5.06 21.81 -2.93
CA ASP A 78 -6.26 22.64 -2.94
C ASP A 78 -6.65 22.93 -4.39
N SER A 79 -7.88 22.62 -4.75
CA SER A 79 -8.46 22.87 -6.07
C SER A 79 -9.42 24.06 -6.09
N GLY A 80 -9.54 24.79 -4.97
CA GLY A 80 -10.52 25.85 -4.73
C GLY A 80 -11.91 25.34 -4.35
N HIS A 81 -12.19 24.05 -4.54
CA HIS A 81 -13.46 23.40 -4.19
C HIS A 81 -13.28 22.13 -3.36
N ALA A 82 -12.07 21.59 -3.29
CA ALA A 82 -11.72 20.40 -2.54
C ALA A 82 -10.30 20.50 -1.95
N GLN A 83 -10.12 19.91 -0.77
CA GLN A 83 -8.97 20.15 0.10
C GLN A 83 -8.30 18.85 0.55
N GLY A 84 -6.99 18.96 0.77
CA GLY A 84 -6.17 17.91 1.35
C GLY A 84 -5.90 16.74 0.41
N ILE A 85 -5.23 15.74 0.98
CA ILE A 85 -4.78 14.52 0.28
C ILE A 85 -5.92 13.74 -0.39
N SER A 86 -7.12 13.81 0.18
CA SER A 86 -8.31 13.09 -0.30
C SER A 86 -9.30 13.99 -1.04
N GLN A 87 -8.94 15.27 -1.28
CA GLN A 87 -9.76 16.26 -1.98
C GLN A 87 -11.22 16.27 -1.50
N PHE A 88 -11.42 16.49 -0.21
CA PHE A 88 -12.76 16.66 0.33
C PHE A 88 -13.28 18.07 0.04
N SER A 89 -14.51 18.17 -0.47
CA SER A 89 -15.22 19.46 -0.42
C SER A 89 -15.54 19.84 1.03
N PRO A 90 -15.65 21.14 1.38
CA PRO A 90 -16.00 21.55 2.74
C PRO A 90 -17.33 20.96 3.25
N VAL A 91 -18.32 20.80 2.35
CA VAL A 91 -19.62 20.22 2.69
C VAL A 91 -19.49 18.73 3.00
N THR A 92 -18.75 17.99 2.17
CA THR A 92 -18.51 16.56 2.39
C THR A 92 -17.67 16.36 3.65
N TRP A 93 -16.63 17.17 3.88
CA TRP A 93 -15.79 17.08 5.08
C TRP A 93 -16.60 17.27 6.36
N LYS A 94 -17.53 18.24 6.38
CA LYS A 94 -18.38 18.49 7.54
C LYS A 94 -19.20 17.27 7.97
N GLU A 95 -19.59 16.41 7.03
CA GLU A 95 -20.39 15.22 7.31
C GLU A 95 -19.53 13.94 7.47
N TRP A 96 -18.44 13.87 6.70
CA TRP A 96 -17.68 12.64 6.54
C TRP A 96 -16.30 12.63 7.22
N GLY A 97 -15.76 13.80 7.52
CA GLY A 97 -14.50 13.99 8.23
C GLY A 97 -14.55 13.40 9.64
N GLN A 98 -13.47 12.75 10.03
CA GLN A 98 -13.25 12.20 11.37
C GLN A 98 -11.83 12.47 11.84
N ASP A 99 -11.67 12.62 13.14
CA ASP A 99 -10.40 12.54 13.85
C ASP A 99 -9.93 11.07 13.80
N GLY A 100 -8.94 10.82 12.95
CA GLY A 100 -8.47 9.49 12.61
C GLY A 100 -7.30 9.01 13.47
N ASP A 101 -6.54 9.92 14.09
CA ASP A 101 -5.45 9.58 15.02
C ASP A 101 -5.77 9.82 16.50
N GLY A 102 -6.93 10.42 16.80
CA GLY A 102 -7.45 10.58 18.15
C GLY A 102 -6.85 11.77 18.90
N ASP A 103 -6.36 12.79 18.19
CA ASP A 103 -5.79 13.99 18.80
C ASP A 103 -6.85 15.01 19.30
N GLY A 104 -8.13 14.73 19.04
CA GLY A 104 -9.28 15.56 19.39
C GLY A 104 -9.73 16.51 18.29
N LYS A 105 -9.12 16.49 17.10
CA LYS A 105 -9.40 17.41 16.00
C LYS A 105 -9.49 16.65 14.67
N ALA A 106 -10.62 16.78 13.99
CA ALA A 106 -10.70 16.37 12.59
C ALA A 106 -10.14 17.47 11.66
N ASP A 107 -9.03 17.21 10.99
CA ASP A 107 -8.36 18.14 10.07
C ASP A 107 -8.24 17.57 8.63
N VAL A 108 -8.85 18.25 7.66
CA VAL A 108 -8.83 17.84 6.24
C VAL A 108 -7.41 17.84 5.65
N TRP A 109 -6.48 18.59 6.25
CA TRP A 109 -5.09 18.71 5.82
C TRP A 109 -4.17 17.68 6.48
N GLU A 110 -4.66 16.90 7.45
CA GLU A 110 -3.93 15.82 8.10
C GLU A 110 -4.27 14.47 7.44
N PRO A 111 -3.31 13.80 6.77
CA PRO A 111 -3.54 12.49 6.18
C PRO A 111 -4.03 11.42 7.15
N ARG A 112 -3.65 11.51 8.44
CA ARG A 112 -4.15 10.58 9.46
C ARG A 112 -5.65 10.70 9.70
N ASP A 113 -6.26 11.83 9.35
CA ASP A 113 -7.71 12.06 9.40
C ASP A 113 -8.38 11.86 8.05
N ALA A 114 -7.78 12.45 7.01
CA ALA A 114 -8.36 12.47 5.67
C ALA A 114 -8.44 11.07 5.04
N ILE A 115 -7.43 10.22 5.20
CA ILE A 115 -7.42 8.87 4.62
C ILE A 115 -8.50 7.97 5.25
N PRO A 116 -8.64 7.86 6.59
CA PRO A 116 -9.75 7.13 7.20
C PRO A 116 -11.11 7.71 6.85
N SER A 117 -11.24 9.04 6.80
CA SER A 117 -12.47 9.72 6.36
C SER A 117 -12.86 9.33 4.93
N GLN A 118 -11.88 9.24 4.02
CA GLN A 118 -12.10 8.80 2.64
C GLN A 118 -12.60 7.37 2.57
N ALA A 119 -12.00 6.45 3.34
CA ALA A 119 -12.46 5.07 3.39
C ALA A 119 -13.88 4.95 3.96
N ARG A 120 -14.19 5.71 5.03
CA ARG A 120 -15.54 5.78 5.61
C ARG A 120 -16.56 6.29 4.59
N TYR A 121 -16.25 7.38 3.89
CA TYR A 121 -17.15 7.92 2.87
C TYR A 121 -17.33 6.96 1.69
N MET A 122 -16.25 6.33 1.22
CA MET A 122 -16.34 5.29 0.19
C MET A 122 -17.24 4.12 0.61
N CYS A 123 -17.17 3.68 1.88
CA CYS A 123 -18.06 2.64 2.41
C CYS A 123 -19.54 3.04 2.29
N HIS A 124 -19.86 4.29 2.66
CA HIS A 124 -21.20 4.83 2.48
C HIS A 124 -21.61 4.89 1.00
N LEU A 125 -20.71 5.33 0.12
CA LEU A 125 -21.01 5.39 -1.31
C LEU A 125 -21.27 4.00 -1.91
N TYR A 126 -20.57 2.96 -1.47
CA TYR A 126 -20.89 1.58 -1.83
C TYR A 126 -22.32 1.20 -1.43
N ASP A 127 -22.82 1.64 -0.27
CA ASP A 127 -24.19 1.39 0.14
C ASP A 127 -25.20 2.16 -0.69
N VAL A 128 -24.94 3.45 -0.95
CA VAL A 128 -25.81 4.31 -1.77
C VAL A 128 -26.02 3.73 -3.16
N VAL A 129 -24.96 3.25 -3.80
CA VAL A 129 -25.03 2.80 -5.20
C VAL A 129 -25.64 1.40 -5.37
N LYS A 130 -25.93 0.65 -4.30
CA LYS A 130 -26.58 -0.68 -4.38
C LYS A 130 -27.90 -0.68 -5.15
N VAL A 131 -28.63 0.44 -5.12
CA VAL A 131 -29.91 0.60 -5.83
C VAL A 131 -29.76 0.91 -7.31
N VAL A 132 -28.54 1.20 -7.76
CA VAL A 132 -28.22 1.51 -9.16
C VAL A 132 -27.89 0.22 -9.91
N PRO A 133 -28.34 0.04 -11.17
CA PRO A 133 -27.97 -1.12 -11.98
C PRO A 133 -26.44 -1.33 -12.02
N GLY A 134 -26.00 -2.54 -11.67
CA GLY A 134 -24.57 -2.88 -11.56
C GLY A 134 -23.91 -2.52 -10.22
N GLY A 135 -24.61 -1.85 -9.30
CA GLY A 135 -24.05 -1.37 -8.04
C GLY A 135 -24.08 -2.33 -6.86
N LYS A 136 -24.58 -3.55 -7.03
CA LYS A 136 -24.74 -4.51 -5.92
C LYS A 136 -23.41 -4.99 -5.33
N ALA A 137 -22.41 -5.24 -6.16
CA ALA A 137 -21.12 -5.77 -5.75
C ALA A 137 -20.05 -5.63 -6.85
N GLY A 138 -18.81 -5.96 -6.50
CA GLY A 138 -17.70 -6.12 -7.43
C GLY A 138 -17.34 -4.83 -8.18
N LEU A 139 -16.79 -4.99 -9.39
CA LEU A 139 -16.30 -3.87 -10.18
C LEU A 139 -17.40 -2.86 -10.54
N GLY A 140 -18.65 -3.31 -10.74
CA GLY A 140 -19.77 -2.42 -11.02
C GLY A 140 -20.07 -1.48 -9.84
N ALA A 141 -20.09 -2.01 -8.61
CA ALA A 141 -20.23 -1.19 -7.41
C ALA A 141 -19.06 -0.21 -7.25
N THR A 142 -17.82 -0.67 -7.47
CA THR A 142 -16.63 0.20 -7.40
C THR A 142 -16.68 1.34 -8.41
N ARG A 143 -17.07 1.07 -9.66
CA ARG A 143 -17.24 2.10 -10.71
C ARG A 143 -18.23 3.19 -10.28
N LEU A 144 -19.35 2.78 -9.70
CA LEU A 144 -20.40 3.71 -9.28
C LEU A 144 -20.02 4.48 -8.02
N ALA A 145 -19.36 3.85 -7.05
CA ALA A 145 -18.88 4.51 -5.84
C ALA A 145 -17.81 5.56 -6.16
N LEU A 146 -16.84 5.25 -7.03
CA LEU A 146 -15.84 6.23 -7.51
C LEU A 146 -16.52 7.39 -8.25
N ALA A 147 -17.49 7.10 -9.13
CA ALA A 147 -18.26 8.15 -9.80
C ALA A 147 -19.03 9.04 -8.81
N ALA A 148 -19.58 8.43 -7.74
CA ALA A 148 -20.32 9.15 -6.71
C ALA A 148 -19.40 10.00 -5.81
N TYR A 149 -18.14 9.60 -5.65
CA TYR A 149 -17.14 10.40 -4.93
C TYR A 149 -16.85 11.70 -5.68
N ASN A 150 -16.58 11.62 -6.99
CA ASN A 150 -16.27 12.79 -7.82
C ASN A 150 -17.51 13.65 -8.15
N ALA A 151 -18.62 13.05 -8.61
CA ALA A 151 -19.80 13.79 -9.07
C ALA A 151 -20.86 14.06 -7.99
N GLY A 152 -20.69 13.46 -6.81
CA GLY A 152 -21.71 13.38 -5.78
C GLY A 152 -22.72 12.23 -6.01
N PRO A 153 -23.22 11.59 -4.94
CA PRO A 153 -24.11 10.42 -5.03
C PRO A 153 -25.41 10.71 -5.79
N ASN A 154 -25.98 11.90 -5.61
CA ASN A 154 -27.23 12.28 -6.28
C ASN A 154 -27.10 12.31 -7.82
N ALA A 155 -25.92 12.65 -8.36
CA ALA A 155 -25.71 12.63 -9.81
C ALA A 155 -25.74 11.19 -10.36
N VAL A 156 -25.11 10.25 -9.64
CA VAL A 156 -25.10 8.83 -9.99
C VAL A 156 -26.50 8.20 -9.88
N LEU A 157 -27.23 8.52 -8.80
CA LEU A 157 -28.60 8.04 -8.59
C LEU A 157 -29.54 8.53 -9.71
N ARG A 158 -29.52 9.81 -10.05
CA ARG A 158 -30.34 10.38 -11.13
C ARG A 158 -29.99 9.79 -12.50
N ALA A 159 -28.70 9.59 -12.77
CA ALA A 159 -28.23 8.99 -14.01
C ALA A 159 -28.54 7.48 -14.10
N ARG A 160 -28.86 6.82 -12.97
CA ARG A 160 -28.93 5.36 -12.84
C ARG A 160 -27.65 4.69 -13.37
N GLY A 161 -26.51 5.33 -13.14
CA GLY A 161 -25.21 4.93 -13.70
C GLY A 161 -24.17 6.03 -13.52
N ILE A 162 -23.05 5.94 -14.25
CA ILE A 162 -22.06 7.01 -14.30
C ILE A 162 -22.66 8.19 -15.09
N PRO A 163 -22.73 9.42 -14.52
CA PRO A 163 -23.31 10.57 -15.21
C PRO A 163 -22.51 10.94 -16.47
N LYS A 164 -23.14 11.67 -17.40
CA LYS A 164 -22.47 12.19 -18.62
C LYS A 164 -21.61 13.43 -18.33
N ILE A 165 -20.80 13.36 -17.28
CA ILE A 165 -19.83 14.39 -16.89
C ILE A 165 -18.45 13.89 -17.33
N LEU A 166 -17.73 14.68 -18.13
CA LEU A 166 -16.45 14.27 -18.69
C LEU A 166 -15.43 13.96 -17.59
N GLU A 167 -15.27 14.89 -16.65
CA GLU A 167 -14.39 14.75 -15.49
C GLU A 167 -14.64 13.44 -14.72
N THR A 168 -15.89 13.10 -14.43
CA THR A 168 -16.23 11.89 -13.68
C THR A 168 -15.88 10.61 -14.43
N ARG A 169 -16.03 10.59 -15.75
CA ARG A 169 -15.68 9.43 -16.57
C ARG A 169 -14.17 9.25 -16.62
N GLU A 170 -13.45 10.34 -16.85
CA GLU A 170 -12.00 10.37 -16.86
C GLU A 170 -11.44 9.97 -15.48
N TYR A 171 -12.04 10.45 -14.40
CA TYR A 171 -11.68 10.07 -13.03
C TYR A 171 -11.82 8.56 -12.79
N VAL A 172 -12.97 7.97 -13.16
CA VAL A 172 -13.20 6.53 -13.00
C VAL A 172 -12.23 5.72 -13.86
N ASP A 173 -12.01 6.13 -15.12
CA ASP A 173 -11.13 5.42 -16.04
C ASP A 173 -9.65 5.55 -15.63
N LYS A 174 -9.19 6.73 -15.19
CA LYS A 174 -7.85 6.96 -14.62
C LYS A 174 -7.59 6.02 -13.45
N ILE A 175 -8.53 5.94 -12.50
CA ILE A 175 -8.36 5.09 -11.32
C ILE A 175 -8.35 3.61 -11.70
N LEU A 176 -9.31 3.15 -12.49
CA LEU A 176 -9.49 1.71 -12.71
C LEU A 176 -8.57 1.13 -13.79
N ASN A 177 -8.27 1.88 -14.83
CA ASN A 177 -7.54 1.39 -15.99
C ASN A 177 -6.06 1.79 -15.95
N GLU A 178 -5.70 2.89 -15.28
CA GLU A 178 -4.32 3.38 -15.25
C GLU A 178 -3.64 3.15 -13.89
N LEU A 179 -4.27 3.57 -12.79
CA LEU A 179 -3.63 3.56 -11.47
C LEU A 179 -3.78 2.21 -10.75
N LEU A 180 -4.99 1.66 -10.67
CA LEU A 180 -5.26 0.42 -9.94
C LEU A 180 -4.41 -0.77 -10.40
N PRO A 181 -4.18 -1.02 -11.72
CA PRO A 181 -3.29 -2.10 -12.15
C PRO A 181 -1.85 -1.89 -11.68
N LYS A 182 -1.36 -0.64 -11.71
CA LYS A 182 -0.01 -0.29 -11.25
C LYS A 182 0.12 -0.47 -9.73
N TYR A 183 -0.85 0.01 -8.97
CA TYR A 183 -0.87 -0.17 -7.51
C TYR A 183 -1.00 -1.65 -7.11
N ARG A 184 -1.78 -2.47 -7.82
CA ARG A 184 -1.81 -3.93 -7.59
C ARG A 184 -0.43 -4.57 -7.78
N LYS A 185 0.31 -4.17 -8.83
CA LYS A 185 1.69 -4.66 -9.06
C LYS A 185 2.65 -4.16 -7.97
N SER A 186 2.53 -2.89 -7.56
CA SER A 186 3.34 -2.32 -6.47
C SER A 186 3.08 -3.01 -5.13
N GLU A 187 1.81 -3.29 -4.82
CA GLU A 187 1.39 -3.91 -3.57
C GLU A 187 1.85 -5.37 -3.52
N LYS A 188 1.75 -6.11 -4.64
CA LYS A 188 2.32 -7.45 -4.74
C LYS A 188 3.82 -7.45 -4.43
N ARG A 189 4.59 -6.50 -5.01
CA ARG A 189 6.03 -6.38 -4.76
C ARG A 189 6.33 -6.07 -3.29
N TYR A 190 5.54 -5.19 -2.68
CA TYR A 190 5.65 -4.87 -1.25
C TYR A 190 5.41 -6.10 -0.37
N GLN A 191 4.33 -6.84 -0.60
CA GLN A 191 4.03 -8.05 0.19
C GLN A 191 5.12 -9.13 0.03
N GLU A 192 5.71 -9.27 -1.17
CA GLU A 192 6.84 -10.17 -1.40
C GLU A 192 8.12 -9.73 -0.66
N SER A 193 8.39 -8.42 -0.55
CA SER A 193 9.55 -7.92 0.22
C SER A 193 9.36 -8.12 1.72
N GLU A 194 8.17 -7.84 2.25
CA GLU A 194 7.85 -8.05 3.68
C GLU A 194 7.96 -9.53 4.07
N ALA A 195 7.48 -10.44 3.22
CA ALA A 195 7.59 -11.89 3.44
C ALA A 195 9.06 -12.36 3.48
N LYS A 196 9.92 -11.81 2.61
CA LYS A 196 11.36 -12.11 2.60
C LYS A 196 12.07 -11.56 3.83
N HIS A 197 11.77 -10.33 4.24
CA HIS A 197 12.33 -9.73 5.45
C HIS A 197 11.96 -10.53 6.70
N THR A 198 10.68 -10.91 6.83
CA THR A 198 10.19 -11.73 7.95
C THR A 198 10.86 -13.11 7.98
N SER A 199 11.01 -13.76 6.82
CA SER A 199 11.67 -15.06 6.72
C SER A 199 13.18 -14.99 7.03
N SER A 200 13.86 -13.93 6.59
CA SER A 200 15.28 -13.70 6.88
C SER A 200 15.54 -13.34 8.36
N ALA A 201 14.62 -12.61 8.99
CA ALA A 201 14.69 -12.30 10.42
C ALA A 201 14.50 -13.54 11.29
N SER A 202 13.61 -14.46 10.88
CA SER A 202 13.37 -15.73 11.58
C SER A 202 14.49 -16.77 11.37
N ALA A 203 15.29 -16.63 10.30
CA ALA A 203 16.39 -17.54 9.96
C ALA A 203 17.75 -17.15 10.57
N SER A 204 17.87 -16.00 11.24
CA SER A 204 19.08 -15.63 11.98
C SER A 204 19.07 -16.28 13.37
N PRO A 205 19.99 -17.22 13.68
CA PRO A 205 20.10 -17.76 15.03
C PRO A 205 20.62 -16.63 15.92
N SER A 206 19.80 -16.21 16.89
CA SER A 206 20.30 -15.46 18.04
C SER A 206 21.40 -16.29 18.70
N THR A 207 22.64 -15.81 18.60
CA THR A 207 23.79 -16.40 19.27
C THR A 207 23.51 -16.35 20.77
N PRO A 208 23.49 -17.48 21.51
CA PRO A 208 23.36 -17.43 22.95
C PRO A 208 24.59 -16.69 23.49
N ALA A 209 24.38 -15.58 24.20
CA ALA A 209 25.43 -14.98 25.01
C ALA A 209 25.96 -16.05 25.97
N SER A 210 27.24 -16.38 25.84
CA SER A 210 27.90 -17.37 26.69
C SER A 210 27.99 -16.84 28.13
N PRO A 211 27.59 -17.61 29.16
CA PRO A 211 27.88 -17.27 30.54
C PRO A 211 29.36 -17.56 30.84
N SER A 212 30.11 -16.55 31.28
CA SER A 212 31.46 -16.72 31.81
C SER A 212 31.42 -17.52 33.12
N PRO A 213 32.34 -18.47 33.35
CA PRO A 213 32.49 -19.14 34.63
C PRO A 213 33.53 -18.39 35.49
N SER A 214 33.22 -18.13 36.75
CA SER A 214 34.21 -17.79 37.78
C SER A 214 33.74 -18.39 39.09
N GLY A 215 34.50 -19.36 39.59
CA GLY A 215 34.16 -20.16 40.76
C GLY A 215 34.42 -19.48 42.10
N ASP A 216 33.65 -19.97 43.08
CA ASP A 216 33.86 -19.94 44.54
C ASP A 216 35.15 -20.70 44.98
N PRO A 217 35.57 -20.83 46.28
CA PRO A 217 34.91 -20.46 47.56
C PRO A 217 35.82 -19.85 48.67
N SER A 218 35.22 -19.37 49.78
CA SER A 218 35.55 -19.66 51.23
C SER A 218 35.30 -18.47 52.20
N GLY A 219 34.56 -18.71 53.29
CA GLY A 219 34.15 -17.76 54.37
C GLY A 219 35.22 -17.48 55.45
N PRO A 220 34.90 -17.17 56.74
CA PRO A 220 33.60 -17.21 57.45
C PRO A 220 33.22 -16.02 58.39
N ALA A 221 31.94 -16.04 58.82
CA ALA A 221 31.26 -15.61 60.06
C ALA A 221 31.76 -14.48 61.00
N SER A 222 30.83 -13.58 61.35
CA SER A 222 30.45 -13.01 62.68
C SER A 222 29.93 -11.56 62.48
N GLY A 223 28.90 -11.00 63.11
CA GLY A 223 27.90 -11.41 64.11
C GLY A 223 26.95 -10.22 64.39
N SER A 224 25.84 -10.50 65.09
CA SER A 224 25.07 -9.59 65.96
C SER A 224 24.07 -8.55 65.38
N SER A 225 22.79 -8.83 65.64
CA SER A 225 21.56 -8.00 65.78
C SER A 225 21.67 -6.77 66.73
N PRO A 226 20.59 -5.97 67.03
CA PRO A 226 19.37 -5.60 66.26
C PRO A 226 18.95 -4.09 66.39
N ALA A 227 17.81 -3.71 65.76
CA ALA A 227 16.69 -2.90 66.30
C ALA A 227 16.26 -1.59 65.59
N ALA A 228 14.93 -1.52 65.36
CA ALA A 228 14.01 -0.35 65.35
C ALA A 228 14.20 0.74 64.27
N THR A 229 13.19 1.42 63.68
CA THR A 229 11.91 1.89 64.23
C THR A 229 10.94 2.32 63.10
N ARG A 230 9.66 2.46 63.46
CA ARG A 230 8.47 2.90 62.70
C ARG A 230 8.59 4.26 61.95
N ARG A 231 7.87 4.33 60.81
CA ARG A 231 6.81 5.29 60.37
C ARG A 231 6.66 6.64 61.07
N PRO A 232 6.19 7.69 60.35
CA PRO A 232 4.77 7.81 59.94
C PRO A 232 4.42 7.31 58.54
#